data_AF-A0A6I5WJW5-F1
#
_entry.id   AF-A0A6I5WJW5-F1
#
_cell.length_a   1.000
_cell.length_b   1.000
_cell.length_c   1.000
_cell.angle_alpha   90.00
_cell.angle_beta   90.00
_cell.angle_gamma   90.00
#
_symmetry.space_group_name_H-M   'P 1'
#
loop_
_entity.id
_entity.type
_entity.pdbx_description
1 polymer ?
#
loop_
_entity_poly.entity_id
_entity_poly.type
_entity_poly.pdbx_seq_one_letter_code
_entity_poly.pdbx_strand_id
1 'polypeptide(L)'
;MRAGDLLRQLDQQLLPRLLAAAGRLGQGPARPRVLPTVALLSCAAVLLTAVWATDGAPVGDRTVGEVTRVGVAAGDSIPGYVQAAAADLAAMPAAVPSSGDGTYALVSLSAYLTPQRAASVLGDVPVAAVFGRVPLPDRQTEIVRIAAQRLPDDAVAAMGEVAARKDREAADYLARAAAVTGGGPEERELRQWYVSGAEVAAAEATAYRTGCSCLYAAVVRAEPVALRRVASRPGVRVVDPAPEVRRLDRTVFTPPLPEQDEVASPPRDAAVPPPAAPATADPVPSSAAAPTPDAGATPSPAPPVINSSPVPSTTPPSPATSQSPVTSTDSSESRSPEPTS
;
A
#
# COMPACT_ATOMS: atom_id res chain seq x y z
N MET A 1 35.78 16.43 1.47
CA MET A 1 35.72 17.91 1.53
C MET A 1 34.47 18.29 2.31
N ARG A 2 34.59 19.09 3.37
CA ARG A 2 33.49 19.36 4.31
C ARG A 2 32.59 20.46 3.75
N ALA A 3 31.26 20.29 3.86
CA ALA A 3 30.25 21.21 3.33
C ALA A 3 30.42 22.68 3.79
N GLY A 4 31.07 22.92 4.93
CA GLY A 4 31.37 24.26 5.44
C GLY A 4 32.39 25.04 4.60
N ASP A 5 33.34 24.38 3.96
CA ASP A 5 34.35 25.06 3.12
C ASP A 5 33.75 25.50 1.78
N LEU A 6 32.78 24.73 1.28
CA LEU A 6 32.08 24.99 0.02
C LEU A 6 31.13 26.19 0.14
N LEU A 7 30.48 26.35 1.30
CA LEU A 7 29.66 27.53 1.62
C LEU A 7 30.50 28.80 1.75
N ARG A 8 31.68 28.73 2.39
CA ARG A 8 32.60 29.89 2.47
C ARG A 8 33.16 30.29 1.12
N GLN A 9 33.44 29.32 0.25
CA GLN A 9 33.97 29.57 -1.09
C GLN A 9 32.92 30.17 -2.03
N LEU A 10 31.64 29.80 -1.86
CA LEU A 10 30.52 30.44 -2.55
C LEU A 10 30.29 31.88 -2.05
N ASP A 11 30.35 32.11 -0.74
CA ASP A 11 30.11 33.42 -0.15
C ASP A 11 31.19 34.45 -0.58
N GLN A 12 32.44 34.02 -0.67
CA GLN A 12 33.55 34.89 -1.11
C GLN A 12 33.55 35.24 -2.61
N GLN A 13 32.95 34.40 -3.47
CA GLN A 13 32.93 34.66 -4.92
C GLN A 13 31.68 35.40 -5.40
N LEU A 14 30.53 35.22 -4.73
CA LEU A 14 29.25 35.80 -5.16
C LEU A 14 29.03 37.22 -4.64
N LEU A 15 29.41 37.52 -3.39
CA LEU A 15 29.22 38.84 -2.78
C LEU A 15 29.90 40.01 -3.53
N PRO A 16 31.18 39.93 -3.94
CA PRO A 16 31.82 41.05 -4.63
C PRO A 16 31.26 41.27 -6.05
N ARG A 17 30.72 40.22 -6.70
CA ARG A 17 30.09 40.35 -8.03
C ARG A 17 28.69 40.92 -7.97
N LEU A 18 27.93 40.60 -6.92
CA LEU A 18 26.60 41.18 -6.69
C LEU A 18 26.69 42.66 -6.26
N LEU A 19 27.70 43.04 -5.46
CA LEU A 19 27.96 44.43 -5.10
C LEU A 19 28.39 45.29 -6.31
N ALA A 20 29.20 44.74 -7.21
CA ALA A 20 29.58 45.42 -8.46
C ALA A 20 28.42 45.59 -9.44
N ALA A 21 27.49 44.62 -9.49
CA ALA A 21 26.28 44.71 -10.30
C ALA A 21 25.28 45.73 -9.73
N ALA A 22 25.09 45.76 -8.40
CA ALA A 22 24.20 46.71 -7.72
C ALA A 22 24.65 48.17 -7.89
N GLY A 23 25.97 48.43 -7.94
CA GLY A 23 26.51 49.78 -8.19
C GLY A 23 26.23 50.31 -9.59
N ARG A 24 26.19 49.45 -10.62
CA ARG A 24 25.91 49.87 -12.02
C ARG A 24 24.43 50.11 -12.31
N LEU A 25 23.53 49.55 -11.51
CA LEU A 25 22.08 49.78 -11.60
C LEU A 25 21.62 51.10 -10.95
N GLY A 26 22.51 51.81 -10.25
CA GLY A 26 22.20 53.04 -9.52
C GLY A 26 22.24 54.35 -10.33
N GLN A 27 22.76 54.39 -11.56
CA GLN A 27 23.13 55.66 -12.23
C GLN A 27 22.66 55.83 -13.69
N GLY A 28 21.67 55.06 -14.16
CA GLY A 28 21.11 55.20 -15.52
C GLY A 28 19.65 55.68 -15.56
N PRO A 29 19.23 56.53 -16.51
CA PRO A 29 17.85 57.05 -16.63
C PRO A 29 16.82 56.02 -17.17
N ALA A 30 17.14 54.73 -17.20
CA ALA A 30 16.27 53.67 -17.71
C ALA A 30 15.38 53.00 -16.63
N ARG A 31 14.99 53.77 -15.60
CA ARG A 31 14.33 53.27 -14.39
C ARG A 31 12.93 52.66 -14.56
N PRO A 32 12.08 52.97 -15.56
CA PRO A 32 10.71 52.44 -15.56
C PRO A 32 10.52 51.06 -16.21
N ARG A 33 11.54 50.47 -16.86
CA ARG A 33 11.40 49.16 -17.55
C ARG A 33 12.15 48.00 -16.91
N VAL A 34 13.08 48.27 -16.00
CA VAL A 34 13.89 47.24 -15.33
C VAL A 34 13.15 46.61 -14.15
N LEU A 35 12.29 47.37 -13.47
CA LEU A 35 11.48 46.85 -12.36
C LEU A 35 10.45 45.77 -12.78
N PRO A 36 9.66 45.93 -13.86
CA PRO A 36 8.70 44.89 -14.23
C PRO A 36 9.38 43.63 -14.78
N THR A 37 10.53 43.75 -15.44
CA THR A 37 11.27 42.60 -15.97
C THR A 37 11.92 41.78 -14.86
N VAL A 38 12.48 42.44 -13.85
CA VAL A 38 12.99 41.75 -12.64
C VAL A 38 11.86 41.07 -11.87
N ALA A 39 10.70 41.72 -11.74
CA ALA A 39 9.54 41.13 -11.07
C ALA A 39 9.01 39.90 -11.82
N LEU A 40 8.91 39.97 -13.15
CA LEU A 40 8.50 38.84 -13.99
C LEU A 40 9.47 37.65 -13.91
N LEU A 41 10.78 37.90 -13.97
CA LEU A 41 11.79 36.86 -13.80
C LEU A 41 11.75 36.23 -12.41
N SER A 42 11.49 37.03 -11.37
CA SER A 42 11.34 36.54 -10.00
C SER A 42 10.10 35.64 -9.86
N CYS A 43 8.95 36.07 -10.39
CA CYS A 43 7.73 35.25 -10.40
C CYS A 43 7.93 33.95 -11.20
N ALA A 44 8.56 34.03 -12.38
CA ALA A 44 8.85 32.85 -13.19
C ALA A 44 9.78 31.87 -12.47
N ALA A 45 10.83 32.36 -11.79
CA ALA A 45 11.71 31.53 -10.99
C ALA A 45 10.98 30.86 -9.82
N VAL A 46 10.13 31.59 -9.09
CA VAL A 46 9.32 31.04 -7.99
C VAL A 46 8.37 29.95 -8.49
N LEU A 47 7.70 30.18 -9.63
CA LEU A 47 6.81 29.19 -10.24
C LEU A 47 7.59 27.95 -10.72
N LEU A 48 8.77 28.13 -11.32
CA LEU A 48 9.63 27.02 -11.74
C LEU A 48 10.10 26.21 -10.53
N THR A 49 10.49 26.87 -9.44
CA THR A 49 10.86 26.19 -8.19
C THR A 49 9.66 25.51 -7.53
N ALA A 50 8.45 26.07 -7.65
CA ALA A 50 7.25 25.45 -7.13
C ALA A 50 6.89 24.19 -7.93
N VAL A 51 6.98 24.23 -9.26
CA VAL A 51 6.75 23.07 -10.14
C VAL A 51 7.80 21.98 -9.90
N TRP A 52 9.08 22.34 -9.78
CA TRP A 52 10.13 21.39 -9.43
C TRP A 52 10.01 20.83 -8.01
N ALA A 53 9.44 21.59 -7.08
CA ALA A 53 9.18 21.12 -5.72
C ALA A 53 7.96 20.19 -5.63
N THR A 54 6.99 20.32 -6.55
CA THR A 54 5.86 19.38 -6.64
C THR A 54 6.23 18.04 -7.28
N ASP A 55 7.34 17.97 -8.00
CA ASP A 55 7.91 16.69 -8.49
C ASP A 55 8.75 15.97 -7.41
N GLY A 56 8.89 16.57 -6.22
CA GLY A 56 9.47 15.92 -5.04
C GLY A 56 8.44 15.01 -4.36
N ALA A 57 8.81 13.74 -4.14
CA ALA A 57 8.01 12.73 -3.48
C ALA A 57 7.20 13.27 -2.27
N PRO A 58 5.93 12.87 -2.09
CA PRO A 58 5.09 13.36 -1.01
C PRO A 58 5.75 13.06 0.34
N VAL A 59 6.06 14.12 1.08
CA VAL A 59 6.58 14.03 2.45
C VAL A 59 5.42 13.54 3.32
N GLY A 60 5.45 12.25 3.67
CA GLY A 60 4.42 11.61 4.48
C GLY A 60 4.16 12.35 5.80
N ASP A 61 2.88 12.42 6.17
CA ASP A 61 2.40 12.93 7.44
C ASP A 61 3.15 12.28 8.61
N ARG A 62 3.88 13.10 9.39
CA ARG A 62 4.81 12.66 10.45
C ARG A 62 4.12 12.06 11.68
N THR A 63 2.82 11.85 11.65
CA THR A 63 2.03 11.30 12.77
C THR A 63 1.85 9.78 12.70
N VAL A 64 2.28 9.14 11.60
CA VAL A 64 2.38 7.68 11.48
C VAL A 64 3.86 7.37 11.23
N GLY A 65 4.49 6.51 12.04
CA GLY A 65 5.90 6.16 11.85
C GLY A 65 6.16 5.83 10.37
N GLU A 66 7.19 6.43 9.78
CA GLU A 66 7.46 6.42 8.33
C GLU A 66 7.34 4.99 7.75
N VAL A 67 6.21 4.71 7.08
CA VAL A 67 5.96 3.44 6.39
C VAL A 67 6.43 3.62 4.96
N THR A 68 7.44 2.85 4.56
CA THR A 68 7.86 2.79 3.16
C THR A 68 6.73 2.15 2.35
N ARG A 69 6.29 2.81 1.28
CA ARG A 69 5.29 2.28 0.36
C ARG A 69 5.95 1.99 -0.98
N VAL A 70 5.66 0.82 -1.54
CA VAL A 70 6.16 0.38 -2.85
C VAL A 70 4.98 -0.11 -3.67
N GLY A 71 4.94 0.22 -4.97
CA GLY A 71 3.78 -0.05 -5.82
C GLY A 71 2.96 1.18 -6.14
N VAL A 72 1.75 0.97 -6.64
CA VAL A 72 0.87 2.02 -7.15
C VAL A 72 -0.06 2.54 -6.06
N ALA A 73 -0.30 3.86 -5.99
CA ALA A 73 -1.31 4.41 -5.09
C ALA A 73 -2.70 4.38 -5.75
N ALA A 74 -3.75 4.42 -4.94
CA ALA A 74 -5.12 4.43 -5.46
C ALA A 74 -5.36 5.70 -6.29
N GLY A 75 -5.90 5.54 -7.49
CA GLY A 75 -6.15 6.61 -8.45
C GLY A 75 -4.98 6.93 -9.38
N ASP A 76 -3.80 6.35 -9.17
CA ASP A 76 -2.63 6.62 -10.03
C ASP A 76 -2.72 5.90 -11.38
N SER A 77 -2.03 6.46 -12.36
CA SER A 77 -1.88 5.89 -13.71
C SER A 77 -1.01 4.63 -13.67
N ILE A 78 -1.54 3.51 -14.13
CA ILE A 78 -0.78 2.26 -14.23
C ILE A 78 0.30 2.34 -15.33
N PRO A 79 0.03 2.88 -16.53
CA PRO A 79 1.08 3.08 -17.54
C PRO A 79 2.21 3.98 -17.04
N GLY A 80 1.88 5.06 -16.32
CA GLY A 80 2.87 5.96 -15.72
C GLY A 80 3.73 5.24 -14.69
N TYR A 81 3.11 4.46 -13.80
CA TYR A 81 3.82 3.62 -12.82
C TYR A 81 4.76 2.61 -13.51
N VAL A 82 4.27 1.88 -14.53
CA VAL A 82 5.08 0.88 -15.25
C VAL A 82 6.29 1.53 -15.92
N GLN A 83 6.10 2.71 -16.54
CA GLN A 83 7.19 3.44 -17.17
C GLN A 83 8.23 3.92 -16.15
N ALA A 84 7.80 4.48 -15.02
CA ALA A 84 8.68 4.96 -13.96
C ALA A 84 9.52 3.83 -13.37
N ALA A 85 8.88 2.74 -12.94
CA ALA A 85 9.57 1.57 -12.38
C ALA A 85 10.57 0.93 -13.37
N ALA A 86 10.23 0.88 -14.66
CA ALA A 86 11.16 0.41 -15.69
C ALA A 86 12.38 1.35 -15.85
N ALA A 87 12.17 2.67 -15.78
CA ALA A 87 13.25 3.65 -15.83
C ALA A 87 14.16 3.54 -14.59
N ASP A 88 13.57 3.39 -13.40
CA ASP A 88 14.32 3.22 -12.14
C ASP A 88 15.18 1.96 -12.17
N LEU A 89 14.62 0.84 -12.66
CA LEU A 89 15.37 -0.41 -12.83
C LEU A 89 16.52 -0.28 -13.84
N ALA A 90 16.30 0.46 -14.93
CA ALA A 90 17.33 0.71 -15.93
C ALA A 90 18.47 1.60 -15.41
N ALA A 91 18.15 2.56 -14.53
CA ALA A 91 19.11 3.47 -13.90
C ALA A 91 19.97 2.80 -12.82
N MET A 92 19.58 1.62 -12.31
CA MET A 92 20.36 0.92 -11.29
C MET A 92 21.75 0.51 -11.79
N PRO A 93 22.82 0.79 -11.02
CA PRO A 93 24.17 0.32 -11.33
C PRO A 93 24.21 -1.20 -11.49
N ALA A 94 24.97 -1.70 -12.48
CA ALA A 94 25.10 -3.13 -12.74
C ALA A 94 25.80 -3.88 -11.59
N ALA A 95 26.72 -3.22 -10.89
CA ALA A 95 27.39 -3.76 -9.71
C ALA A 95 27.03 -2.89 -8.50
N VAL A 96 26.37 -3.50 -7.51
CA VAL A 96 26.30 -2.93 -6.16
C VAL A 96 27.45 -3.58 -5.38
N PRO A 97 28.40 -2.82 -4.80
CA PRO A 97 29.49 -3.41 -4.03
C PRO A 97 28.94 -4.28 -2.90
N SER A 98 29.60 -5.43 -2.73
CA SER A 98 29.20 -6.66 -2.05
C SER A 98 28.80 -6.53 -0.58
N SER A 99 27.74 -5.79 -0.29
CA SER A 99 26.99 -5.90 0.95
C SER A 99 25.93 -6.99 0.79
N GLY A 100 26.37 -8.22 0.48
CA GLY A 100 25.69 -9.52 0.68
C GLY A 100 24.27 -9.80 0.16
N ASP A 101 23.48 -8.82 -0.28
CA ASP A 101 22.05 -8.91 -0.01
C ASP A 101 21.09 -8.51 -1.14
N GLY A 102 21.58 -7.98 -2.26
CA GLY A 102 20.72 -7.51 -3.34
C GLY A 102 19.75 -6.39 -2.93
N THR A 103 18.85 -6.02 -3.84
CA THR A 103 17.80 -5.02 -3.62
C THR A 103 16.44 -5.69 -3.61
N TYR A 104 15.56 -5.27 -2.69
CA TYR A 104 14.17 -5.67 -2.75
C TYR A 104 13.51 -5.07 -3.98
N ALA A 105 12.61 -5.82 -4.61
CA ALA A 105 11.80 -5.33 -5.70
C ALA A 105 10.40 -5.94 -5.65
N LEU A 106 9.41 -5.15 -6.07
CA LEU A 106 8.05 -5.61 -6.29
C LEU A 106 7.93 -6.05 -7.75
N VAL A 107 7.64 -7.33 -7.96
CA VAL A 107 7.38 -7.92 -9.27
C VAL A 107 5.86 -8.01 -9.44
N SER A 108 5.31 -7.27 -10.39
CA SER A 108 3.90 -7.38 -10.76
C SER A 108 3.78 -8.28 -11.99
N LEU A 109 2.90 -9.27 -11.93
CA LEU A 109 2.66 -10.22 -13.02
C LEU A 109 1.61 -9.67 -13.98
N SER A 110 1.68 -10.08 -15.25
CA SER A 110 0.71 -9.64 -16.27
C SER A 110 -0.63 -10.38 -16.19
N ALA A 111 -0.71 -11.45 -15.41
CA ALA A 111 -1.87 -12.29 -15.24
C ALA A 111 -1.82 -12.97 -13.87
N TYR A 112 -2.95 -13.49 -13.42
CA TYR A 112 -2.98 -14.41 -12.29
C TYR A 112 -2.34 -15.75 -12.67
N LEU A 113 -1.42 -16.22 -11.83
CA LEU A 113 -0.66 -17.46 -12.04
C LEU A 113 -0.91 -18.46 -10.91
N THR A 114 -0.76 -19.75 -11.22
CA THR A 114 -0.65 -20.80 -10.20
C THR A 114 0.68 -20.68 -9.46
N PRO A 115 0.82 -21.25 -8.24
CA PRO A 115 2.10 -21.31 -7.54
C PRO A 115 3.26 -21.87 -8.39
N GLN A 116 3.01 -22.94 -9.15
CA GLN A 116 4.02 -23.59 -10.01
C GLN A 116 4.43 -22.69 -11.17
N ARG A 117 3.47 -22.00 -11.78
CA ARG A 117 3.77 -21.09 -12.89
C ARG A 117 4.49 -19.85 -12.40
N ALA A 118 4.13 -19.31 -11.24
CA ALA A 118 4.85 -18.22 -10.59
C ALA A 118 6.30 -18.61 -10.27
N ALA A 119 6.54 -19.83 -9.73
CA ALA A 119 7.89 -20.35 -9.53
C ALA A 119 8.70 -20.40 -10.84
N SER A 120 8.08 -20.86 -11.92
CA SER A 120 8.72 -20.92 -13.24
C SER A 120 9.07 -19.53 -13.79
N VAL A 121 8.19 -18.54 -13.58
CA VAL A 121 8.40 -17.15 -14.04
C VAL A 121 9.46 -16.43 -13.19
N LEU A 122 9.51 -16.65 -11.88
CA LEU A 122 10.48 -16.04 -10.97
C LEU A 122 11.84 -16.76 -10.97
N GLY A 123 11.89 -18.02 -11.36
CA GLY A 123 13.12 -18.81 -11.48
C GLY A 123 13.88 -18.87 -10.16
N ASP A 124 15.22 -18.85 -10.23
CA ASP A 124 16.08 -18.97 -9.04
C ASP A 124 16.20 -17.69 -8.19
N VAL A 125 15.33 -16.70 -8.42
CA VAL A 125 15.37 -15.44 -7.67
C VAL A 125 14.75 -15.66 -6.28
N PRO A 126 15.44 -15.31 -5.18
CA PRO A 126 14.88 -15.41 -3.84
C PRO A 126 13.60 -14.59 -3.71
N VAL A 127 12.51 -15.29 -3.37
CA VAL A 127 11.21 -14.71 -3.08
C VAL A 127 11.10 -14.50 -1.58
N ALA A 128 10.55 -13.35 -1.18
CA ALA A 128 10.27 -13.04 0.21
C ALA A 128 8.78 -13.17 0.53
N ALA A 129 7.92 -12.76 -0.41
CA ALA A 129 6.48 -12.88 -0.31
C ALA A 129 5.83 -12.95 -1.68
N VAL A 130 4.62 -13.49 -1.76
CA VAL A 130 3.73 -13.42 -2.92
C VAL A 130 2.39 -12.82 -2.53
N PHE A 131 1.71 -12.19 -3.48
CA PHE A 131 0.37 -11.65 -3.32
C PHE A 131 -0.62 -12.48 -4.12
N GLY A 132 -1.68 -12.90 -3.44
CA GLY A 132 -2.75 -13.72 -3.99
C GLY A 132 -4.10 -13.03 -3.90
N ARG A 133 -4.96 -13.31 -4.87
CA ARG A 133 -6.37 -12.93 -4.89
C ARG A 133 -7.11 -13.92 -5.80
N VAL A 134 -8.31 -14.34 -5.42
CA VAL A 134 -9.16 -15.14 -6.32
C VAL A 134 -9.88 -14.21 -7.29
N PRO A 135 -9.64 -14.28 -8.62
CA PRO A 135 -10.31 -13.41 -9.58
C PRO A 135 -11.75 -13.89 -9.82
N LEU A 136 -12.68 -13.41 -9.00
CA LEU A 136 -14.12 -13.60 -9.21
C LEU A 136 -14.68 -12.41 -10.00
N PRO A 137 -15.44 -12.63 -11.10
CA PRO A 137 -16.08 -11.56 -11.84
C PRO A 137 -16.99 -10.73 -10.95
N ASP A 138 -16.92 -9.40 -11.08
CA ASP A 138 -17.79 -8.44 -10.39
C ASP A 138 -17.85 -8.56 -8.86
N ARG A 139 -16.82 -9.17 -8.26
CA ARG A 139 -16.69 -9.34 -6.82
C ARG A 139 -15.35 -8.84 -6.34
N GLN A 140 -15.35 -8.16 -5.21
CA GLN A 140 -14.15 -7.95 -4.43
C GLN A 140 -13.83 -9.23 -3.64
N THR A 141 -12.57 -9.63 -3.68
CA THR A 141 -12.04 -10.82 -3.01
C THR A 141 -10.82 -10.42 -2.21
N GLU A 142 -10.50 -11.19 -1.18
CA GLU A 142 -9.43 -10.85 -0.25
C GLU A 142 -8.07 -10.90 -0.97
N ILE A 143 -7.29 -9.83 -0.84
CA ILE A 143 -5.87 -9.84 -1.21
C ILE A 143 -5.09 -10.40 -0.03
N VAL A 144 -4.44 -11.54 -0.24
CA VAL A 144 -3.61 -12.21 0.76
C VAL A 144 -2.14 -11.99 0.46
N ARG A 145 -1.36 -11.66 1.49
CA ARG A 145 0.10 -11.66 1.44
C ARG A 145 0.62 -12.94 2.07
N ILE A 146 1.39 -13.70 1.32
CA ILE A 146 1.94 -15.00 1.74
C ILE A 146 3.45 -14.86 1.82
N ALA A 147 4.04 -15.14 2.99
CA ALA A 147 5.49 -15.30 3.09
C ALA A 147 5.91 -16.57 2.33
N ALA A 148 6.90 -16.48 1.44
CA ALA A 148 7.26 -17.59 0.58
C ALA A 148 8.77 -17.60 0.33
N GLN A 149 9.51 -18.40 1.11
CA GLN A 149 10.95 -18.60 0.92
C GLN A 149 11.23 -19.77 -0.02
N ARG A 150 10.28 -20.72 -0.13
CA ARG A 150 10.33 -21.90 -0.98
C ARG A 150 9.09 -21.93 -1.86
N LEU A 151 9.19 -21.35 -3.05
CA LEU A 151 8.13 -21.41 -4.05
C LEU A 151 8.32 -22.68 -4.91
N PRO A 152 7.28 -23.48 -5.19
CA PRO A 152 5.85 -23.23 -4.94
C PRO A 152 5.33 -23.67 -3.55
N ASP A 153 6.08 -24.47 -2.80
CA ASP A 153 5.57 -25.22 -1.64
C ASP A 153 4.95 -24.34 -0.55
N ASP A 154 5.62 -23.26 -0.15
CA ASP A 154 5.12 -22.36 0.89
C ASP A 154 3.82 -21.66 0.43
N ALA A 155 3.69 -21.33 -0.86
CA ALA A 155 2.46 -20.74 -1.39
C ALA A 155 1.32 -21.75 -1.44
N VAL A 156 1.59 -23.00 -1.82
CA VAL A 156 0.57 -24.07 -1.81
C VAL A 156 0.08 -24.33 -0.39
N ALA A 157 0.99 -24.43 0.58
CA ALA A 157 0.64 -24.63 1.99
C ALA A 157 -0.22 -23.47 2.52
N ALA A 158 0.22 -22.22 2.30
CA ALA A 158 -0.53 -21.04 2.73
C ALA A 158 -1.90 -20.92 2.04
N MET A 159 -2.02 -21.29 0.76
CA MET A 159 -3.33 -21.34 0.08
C MET A 159 -4.27 -22.35 0.75
N GLY A 160 -3.76 -23.50 1.21
CA GLY A 160 -4.54 -24.46 2.00
C GLY A 160 -5.05 -23.86 3.33
N GLU A 161 -4.21 -23.10 4.03
CA GLU A 161 -4.60 -22.40 5.26
C GLU A 161 -5.64 -21.30 5.01
N VAL A 162 -5.46 -20.53 3.93
CA VAL A 162 -6.44 -19.53 3.48
C VAL A 162 -7.78 -20.19 3.14
N ALA A 163 -7.77 -21.32 2.44
CA ALA A 163 -8.98 -22.07 2.12
C ALA A 163 -9.74 -22.49 3.39
N ALA A 164 -9.03 -23.07 4.37
CA ALA A 164 -9.64 -23.47 5.63
C ALA A 164 -10.18 -22.28 6.44
N ARG A 165 -9.52 -21.10 6.38
CA ARG A 165 -10.05 -19.87 6.98
C ARG A 165 -11.33 -19.43 6.28
N LYS A 166 -11.35 -19.45 4.95
CA LYS A 166 -12.49 -19.05 4.14
C LYS A 166 -13.71 -19.98 4.30
N ASP A 167 -13.50 -21.27 4.51
CA ASP A 167 -14.59 -22.20 4.86
C ASP A 167 -15.27 -21.81 6.18
N ARG A 168 -14.48 -21.44 7.20
CA ARG A 168 -15.01 -20.96 8.48
C ARG A 168 -15.76 -19.64 8.32
N GLU A 169 -15.20 -18.72 7.56
CA GLU A 169 -15.84 -17.44 7.25
C GLU A 169 -17.18 -17.64 6.54
N ALA A 170 -17.27 -18.55 5.57
CA ALA A 170 -18.52 -18.90 4.91
C ALA A 170 -19.56 -19.47 5.88
N ALA A 171 -19.15 -20.39 6.77
CA ALA A 171 -20.03 -20.94 7.80
C ALA A 171 -20.52 -19.87 8.78
N ASP A 172 -19.65 -18.95 9.19
CA ASP A 172 -19.99 -17.84 10.08
C ASP A 172 -21.00 -16.88 9.42
N TYR A 173 -20.84 -16.60 8.13
CA TYR A 173 -21.80 -15.81 7.37
C TYR A 173 -23.18 -16.48 7.30
N LEU A 174 -23.24 -17.79 7.03
CA LEU A 174 -24.49 -18.54 7.03
C LEU A 174 -25.16 -18.56 8.40
N ALA A 175 -24.39 -18.72 9.47
CA ALA A 175 -24.90 -18.66 10.84
C ALA A 175 -25.51 -17.29 11.15
N ARG A 176 -24.86 -16.20 10.71
CA ARG A 176 -25.40 -14.83 10.84
C ARG A 176 -26.67 -14.63 10.02
N ALA A 177 -26.72 -15.13 8.79
CA ALA A 177 -27.92 -15.08 7.96
C ALA A 177 -29.12 -15.78 8.62
N ALA A 178 -28.89 -16.95 9.25
CA ALA A 178 -29.91 -17.70 9.98
C ALA A 178 -30.37 -17.01 11.27
N ALA A 179 -29.49 -16.23 11.90
CA ALA A 179 -29.80 -15.47 13.11
C ALA A 179 -30.63 -14.19 12.85
N VAL A 180 -30.71 -13.71 11.61
CA VAL A 180 -31.57 -12.57 11.24
C VAL A 180 -33.03 -13.00 11.32
N THR A 181 -33.72 -12.57 12.37
CA THR A 181 -35.16 -12.78 12.59
C THR A 181 -35.98 -11.66 11.96
N GLY A 182 -37.25 -11.91 11.66
CA GLY A 182 -38.12 -10.95 10.98
C GLY A 182 -38.12 -11.09 9.45
N GLY A 183 -39.13 -10.48 8.82
CA GLY A 183 -39.40 -10.59 7.38
C GLY A 183 -39.57 -9.25 6.67
N GLY A 184 -39.22 -8.14 7.33
CA GLY A 184 -39.28 -6.82 6.72
C GLY A 184 -38.26 -6.64 5.60
N PRO A 185 -38.30 -5.51 4.88
CA PRO A 185 -37.34 -5.21 3.81
C PRO A 185 -35.89 -5.20 4.30
N GLU A 186 -35.61 -4.55 5.43
CA GLU A 186 -34.26 -4.42 5.99
C GLU A 186 -33.67 -5.78 6.42
N GLU A 187 -34.48 -6.63 7.08
CA GLU A 187 -34.02 -7.96 7.48
C GLU A 187 -33.80 -8.88 6.29
N ARG A 188 -34.55 -8.70 5.20
CA ARG A 188 -34.31 -9.43 3.95
C ARG A 188 -33.03 -8.98 3.27
N GLU A 189 -32.77 -7.68 3.19
CA GLU A 189 -31.51 -7.14 2.64
C GLU A 189 -30.31 -7.60 3.47
N LEU A 190 -30.37 -7.49 4.80
CA LEU A 190 -29.28 -7.94 5.67
C LEU A 190 -29.01 -9.44 5.53
N ARG A 191 -30.05 -10.26 5.45
CA ARG A 191 -29.91 -11.71 5.22
C ARG A 191 -29.26 -11.99 3.86
N GLN A 192 -29.67 -11.27 2.81
CA GLN A 192 -29.07 -11.40 1.47
C GLN A 192 -27.59 -11.00 1.47
N TRP A 193 -27.22 -9.93 2.20
CA TRP A 193 -25.83 -9.52 2.35
C TRP A 193 -24.97 -10.62 2.96
N TYR A 194 -25.43 -11.24 4.05
CA TYR A 194 -24.73 -12.37 4.67
C TYR A 194 -24.64 -13.59 3.76
N VAL A 195 -25.72 -13.95 3.04
CA VAL A 195 -25.69 -15.07 2.08
C VAL A 195 -24.69 -14.80 0.95
N SER A 196 -24.69 -13.60 0.39
CA SER A 196 -23.72 -13.17 -0.62
C SER A 196 -22.28 -13.27 -0.10
N GLY A 197 -22.02 -12.85 1.14
CA GLY A 197 -20.71 -13.00 1.77
C GLY A 197 -20.29 -14.47 1.92
N ALA A 198 -21.22 -15.35 2.31
CA ALA A 198 -20.97 -16.79 2.40
C ALA A 198 -20.61 -17.41 1.05
N GLU A 199 -21.30 -17.01 -0.02
CA GLU A 199 -21.03 -17.49 -1.38
C GLU A 199 -19.63 -17.09 -1.86
N VAL A 200 -19.24 -15.83 -1.65
CA VAL A 200 -17.88 -15.36 -2.00
C VAL A 200 -16.83 -16.11 -1.20
N ALA A 201 -16.98 -16.23 0.12
CA ALA A 201 -16.03 -16.94 0.97
C ALA A 201 -15.90 -18.42 0.58
N ALA A 202 -17.01 -19.11 0.27
CA ALA A 202 -16.99 -20.50 -0.18
C ALA A 202 -16.33 -20.67 -1.55
N ALA A 203 -16.55 -19.74 -2.47
CA ALA A 203 -15.89 -19.72 -3.77
C ALA A 203 -14.38 -19.48 -3.64
N GLU A 204 -13.97 -18.55 -2.78
CA GLU A 204 -12.55 -18.33 -2.47
C GLU A 204 -11.90 -19.57 -1.86
N ALA A 205 -12.57 -20.21 -0.89
CA ALA A 205 -12.07 -21.43 -0.26
C ALA A 205 -11.84 -22.56 -1.28
N THR A 206 -12.80 -22.77 -2.17
CA THR A 206 -12.72 -23.79 -3.23
C THR A 206 -11.59 -23.49 -4.20
N ALA A 207 -11.43 -22.24 -4.63
CA ALA A 207 -10.38 -21.83 -5.55
C ALA A 207 -8.98 -22.07 -4.94
N TYR A 208 -8.74 -21.62 -3.70
CA TYR A 208 -7.45 -21.84 -3.06
C TYR A 208 -7.15 -23.31 -2.81
N ARG A 209 -8.14 -24.11 -2.40
CA ARG A 209 -7.98 -25.56 -2.18
C ARG A 209 -7.62 -26.33 -3.45
N THR A 210 -8.11 -25.86 -4.59
CA THR A 210 -7.88 -26.50 -5.90
C THR A 210 -6.63 -25.99 -6.63
N GLY A 211 -5.84 -25.12 -6.00
CA GLY A 211 -4.59 -24.61 -6.58
C GLY A 211 -4.82 -23.62 -7.71
N CYS A 212 -5.77 -22.69 -7.54
CA CYS A 212 -6.15 -21.70 -8.54
C CYS A 212 -4.98 -20.85 -9.07
N SER A 213 -5.18 -20.29 -10.26
CA SER A 213 -4.36 -19.18 -10.75
C SER A 213 -4.77 -17.91 -10.03
N CYS A 214 -4.11 -17.63 -8.91
CA CYS A 214 -4.51 -16.57 -7.98
C CYS A 214 -3.34 -15.67 -7.55
N LEU A 215 -2.09 -16.02 -7.87
CA LEU A 215 -0.93 -15.17 -7.56
C LEU A 215 -0.74 -14.12 -8.64
N TYR A 216 -0.55 -12.85 -8.26
CA TYR A 216 -0.41 -11.76 -9.23
C TYR A 216 0.78 -10.84 -8.98
N ALA A 217 1.48 -10.99 -7.85
CA ALA A 217 2.72 -10.28 -7.60
C ALA A 217 3.63 -11.02 -6.62
N ALA A 218 4.90 -10.62 -6.57
CA ALA A 218 5.89 -11.14 -5.64
C ALA A 218 6.83 -10.04 -5.16
N VAL A 219 7.28 -10.13 -3.91
CA VAL A 219 8.44 -9.38 -3.42
C VAL A 219 9.66 -10.28 -3.54
N VAL A 220 10.66 -9.82 -4.28
CA VAL A 220 11.93 -10.54 -4.48
C VAL A 220 13.08 -9.74 -3.91
N ARG A 221 14.22 -10.41 -3.72
CA ARG A 221 15.47 -9.76 -3.33
C ARG A 221 16.61 -10.27 -4.20
N ALA A 222 17.17 -9.41 -5.05
CA ALA A 222 18.21 -9.81 -5.99
C ALA A 222 19.07 -8.63 -6.46
N GLU A 223 20.20 -8.95 -7.11
CA GLU A 223 21.04 -7.95 -7.76
C GLU A 223 20.33 -7.29 -8.96
N PRO A 224 20.64 -6.03 -9.30
CA PRO A 224 20.02 -5.32 -10.42
C PRO A 224 20.09 -6.05 -11.77
N VAL A 225 21.16 -6.82 -12.02
CA VAL A 225 21.26 -7.65 -13.24
C VAL A 225 20.26 -8.79 -13.23
N ALA A 226 20.06 -9.45 -12.09
CA ALA A 226 19.04 -10.49 -11.93
C ALA A 226 17.62 -9.92 -12.05
N LEU A 227 17.35 -8.76 -11.44
CA LEU A 227 16.06 -8.07 -11.56
C LEU A 227 15.72 -7.70 -13.00
N ARG A 228 16.69 -7.20 -13.78
CA ARG A 228 16.52 -6.94 -15.21
C ARG A 228 16.20 -8.21 -16.01
N ARG A 229 16.83 -9.34 -15.67
CA ARG A 229 16.48 -10.64 -16.27
C ARG A 229 15.08 -11.10 -15.92
N VAL A 230 14.57 -10.80 -14.71
CA VAL A 230 13.16 -11.07 -14.36
C VAL A 230 12.23 -10.18 -15.16
N ALA A 231 12.53 -8.89 -15.25
CA ALA A 231 11.73 -7.93 -16.00
C ALA A 231 11.58 -8.28 -17.50
N SER A 232 12.56 -8.96 -18.08
CA SER A 232 12.50 -9.42 -19.47
C SER A 232 11.75 -10.73 -19.69
N ARG A 233 11.18 -11.37 -18.64
CA ARG A 233 10.51 -12.66 -18.77
C ARG A 233 9.06 -12.50 -19.21
N PRO A 234 8.55 -13.39 -20.08
CA PRO A 234 7.13 -13.45 -20.36
C PRO A 234 6.33 -13.67 -19.07
N GLY A 235 5.24 -12.92 -18.91
CA GLY A 235 4.38 -12.98 -17.72
C GLY A 235 4.72 -12.00 -16.61
N VAL A 236 5.83 -11.26 -16.72
CA VAL A 236 6.15 -10.14 -15.83
C VAL A 236 5.68 -8.85 -16.49
N ARG A 237 4.88 -8.07 -15.77
CA ARG A 237 4.39 -6.76 -16.22
C ARG A 237 5.41 -5.67 -15.93
N VAL A 238 5.91 -5.64 -14.70
CA VAL A 238 6.90 -4.65 -14.24
C VAL A 238 7.66 -5.18 -13.03
N VAL A 239 8.91 -4.76 -12.91
CA VAL A 239 9.73 -4.94 -11.71
C VAL A 239 10.06 -3.55 -11.19
N ASP A 240 9.56 -3.24 -10.00
CA ASP A 240 9.70 -1.98 -9.30
C ASP A 240 10.79 -2.12 -8.22
N PRO A 241 12.03 -1.66 -8.49
CA PRO A 241 13.12 -1.77 -7.54
C PRO A 241 12.92 -0.81 -6.36
N ALA A 242 13.03 -1.34 -5.15
CA ALA A 242 12.82 -0.58 -3.92
C ALA A 242 14.09 -0.58 -3.04
N PRO A 243 15.16 0.13 -3.45
CA PRO A 243 16.40 0.20 -2.69
C PRO A 243 16.25 0.84 -1.30
N GLU A 244 15.18 1.57 -1.05
CA GLU A 244 14.79 2.15 0.24
C GLU A 244 14.24 1.10 1.22
N VAL A 245 13.78 -0.05 0.73
CA VAL A 245 13.28 -1.13 1.59
C VAL A 245 14.43 -1.80 2.32
N ARG A 246 14.47 -1.63 3.64
CA ARG A 246 15.41 -2.31 4.54
C ARG A 246 14.75 -3.41 5.37
N ARG A 247 13.43 -3.30 5.58
CA ARG A 247 12.64 -4.12 6.51
C ARG A 247 11.25 -4.38 5.97
N LEU A 248 10.96 -5.64 5.63
CA LEU A 248 9.68 -6.06 5.05
C LEU A 248 8.48 -5.90 5.98
N ASP A 249 8.71 -5.81 7.29
CA ASP A 249 7.69 -5.60 8.32
C ASP A 249 7.26 -4.13 8.46
N ARG A 250 8.02 -3.19 7.87
CA ARG A 250 7.72 -1.75 7.86
C ARG A 250 7.45 -1.21 6.46
N THR A 251 7.13 -2.11 5.53
CA THR A 251 6.86 -1.77 4.14
C THR A 251 5.47 -2.26 3.74
N VAL A 252 4.72 -1.36 3.12
CA VAL A 252 3.43 -1.68 2.50
C VAL A 252 3.64 -1.77 0.99
N PHE A 253 3.33 -2.95 0.44
CA PHE A 253 3.37 -3.17 -1.00
C PHE A 253 1.95 -3.09 -1.56
N THR A 254 1.78 -2.31 -2.62
CA THR A 254 0.51 -2.15 -3.35
C THR A 254 0.71 -2.50 -4.83
N PRO A 255 0.91 -3.78 -5.18
CA PRO A 255 1.03 -4.18 -6.57
C PRO A 255 -0.26 -3.91 -7.34
N PRO A 256 -0.17 -3.40 -8.59
CA PRO A 256 -1.33 -3.31 -9.47
C PRO A 256 -1.90 -4.70 -9.74
N LEU A 257 -3.23 -4.78 -9.81
CA LEU A 257 -3.94 -5.99 -10.22
C LEU A 257 -3.76 -6.21 -11.73
N PRO A 258 -3.81 -7.47 -12.20
CA PRO A 258 -3.72 -7.77 -13.63
C PRO A 258 -4.78 -7.07 -14.49
N GLU A 259 -5.99 -6.90 -13.97
CA GLU A 259 -7.11 -6.22 -14.64
C GLU A 259 -7.04 -4.69 -14.61
N GLN A 260 -6.08 -4.10 -13.89
CA GLN A 260 -5.90 -2.65 -13.84
C GLN A 260 -4.95 -2.20 -14.95
N ASP A 261 -5.50 -1.77 -16.09
CA ASP A 261 -4.69 -1.33 -17.24
C ASP A 261 -4.41 0.17 -17.26
N GLU A 262 -5.38 0.99 -16.82
CA GLU A 262 -5.30 2.45 -16.92
C GLU A 262 -5.03 3.10 -15.56
N VAL A 263 -5.85 2.79 -14.56
CA VAL A 263 -5.85 3.44 -13.24
C VAL A 263 -5.96 2.39 -12.14
N ALA A 264 -5.21 2.58 -11.06
CA ALA A 264 -5.32 1.77 -9.85
C ALA A 264 -6.63 2.05 -9.11
N SER A 265 -7.66 1.25 -9.37
CA SER A 265 -8.97 1.36 -8.73
C SER A 265 -9.37 0.05 -8.06
N PRO A 266 -10.03 0.06 -6.88
CA PRO A 266 -10.57 -1.16 -6.29
C PRO A 266 -11.44 -1.92 -7.30
N PRO A 267 -11.39 -3.27 -7.33
CA PRO A 267 -12.28 -4.06 -8.18
C PRO A 267 -13.74 -3.69 -7.93
N ARG A 268 -14.59 -3.74 -8.95
CA ARG A 268 -16.02 -3.48 -8.77
C ARG A 268 -16.64 -4.62 -7.96
N ASP A 269 -17.55 -4.27 -7.05
CA ASP A 269 -18.44 -5.23 -6.38
C ASP A 269 -19.87 -4.94 -6.82
N ALA A 270 -20.39 -5.71 -7.78
CA ALA A 270 -21.71 -5.47 -8.36
C ALA A 270 -22.86 -5.94 -7.45
N ALA A 271 -22.57 -6.70 -6.39
CA ALA A 271 -23.59 -7.19 -5.47
C ALA A 271 -23.90 -6.20 -4.33
N VAL A 272 -23.06 -5.18 -4.13
CA VAL A 272 -23.37 -4.05 -3.25
C VAL A 272 -24.01 -2.97 -4.12
N PRO A 273 -25.27 -2.58 -3.86
CA PRO A 273 -25.88 -1.48 -4.58
C PRO A 273 -24.98 -0.24 -4.48
N PRO A 274 -24.77 0.52 -5.58
CA PRO A 274 -24.05 1.78 -5.48
C PRO A 274 -24.75 2.67 -4.45
N PRO A 275 -24.00 3.48 -3.66
CA PRO A 275 -24.62 4.46 -2.79
C PRO A 275 -25.58 5.31 -3.64
N ALA A 276 -26.83 5.41 -3.21
CA ALA A 276 -27.84 6.18 -3.92
C ALA A 276 -27.26 7.56 -4.21
N ALA A 277 -27.22 7.94 -5.48
CA ALA A 277 -26.83 9.28 -5.87
C ALA A 277 -27.67 10.28 -5.06
N PRO A 278 -27.09 11.37 -4.51
CA PRO A 278 -27.89 12.39 -3.86
C PRO A 278 -28.95 12.82 -4.86
N ALA A 279 -30.22 12.60 -4.51
CA ALA A 279 -31.35 13.00 -5.31
C ALA A 279 -31.13 14.47 -5.67
N THR A 280 -30.90 14.74 -6.96
CA THR A 280 -30.98 16.09 -7.51
C THR A 280 -32.32 16.63 -7.08
N ALA A 281 -32.30 17.57 -6.12
CA ALA A 281 -33.47 18.28 -5.68
C ALA A 281 -34.14 18.86 -6.94
N ASP A 282 -35.42 18.53 -7.11
CA ASP A 282 -36.25 19.13 -8.14
C ASP A 282 -36.14 20.66 -8.05
N PRO A 283 -36.03 21.38 -9.19
CA PRO A 283 -36.01 22.82 -9.17
C PRO A 283 -37.39 23.33 -8.72
N VAL A 284 -37.46 23.81 -7.48
CA VAL A 284 -38.63 24.52 -6.96
C VAL A 284 -38.87 25.76 -7.85
N PRO A 285 -40.07 25.94 -8.43
CA PRO A 285 -40.36 27.13 -9.20
C PRO A 285 -40.38 28.35 -8.27
N SER A 286 -39.58 29.33 -8.67
CA SER A 286 -39.51 30.67 -8.10
C SER A 286 -40.90 31.30 -8.00
N SER A 287 -41.42 31.44 -6.78
CA SER A 287 -42.59 32.26 -6.48
C SER A 287 -42.25 33.28 -5.41
N ALA A 288 -42.29 34.54 -5.82
CA ALA A 288 -42.09 35.72 -4.99
C ALA A 288 -43.16 35.85 -3.91
N ALA A 289 -42.75 36.23 -2.70
CA ALA A 289 -43.33 37.31 -1.89
C ALA A 289 -42.71 37.28 -0.48
N ALA A 290 -42.06 38.37 -0.08
CA ALA A 290 -41.75 38.65 1.32
C ALA A 290 -43.05 39.00 2.07
N PRO A 291 -43.10 38.74 3.39
CA PRO A 291 -43.04 39.88 4.30
C PRO A 291 -42.14 39.70 5.54
N THR A 292 -41.89 40.87 6.11
CA THR A 292 -41.15 41.36 7.29
C THR A 292 -40.96 40.47 8.54
N PRO A 293 -39.94 40.80 9.36
CA PRO A 293 -39.48 39.99 10.49
C PRO A 293 -40.31 40.27 11.74
N ASP A 294 -40.63 39.22 12.49
CA ASP A 294 -41.07 39.35 13.88
C ASP A 294 -40.12 38.60 14.80
N ALA A 295 -39.91 39.23 15.95
CA ALA A 295 -38.92 38.90 16.95
C ALA A 295 -39.35 37.69 17.79
N GLY A 296 -38.37 36.90 18.22
CA GLY A 296 -38.53 36.08 19.42
C GLY A 296 -37.81 34.75 19.40
N ALA A 297 -37.14 34.48 20.52
CA ALA A 297 -36.64 33.18 21.00
C ALA A 297 -35.18 32.83 20.67
N THR A 298 -34.34 33.24 21.63
CA THR A 298 -33.16 32.57 22.18
C THR A 298 -32.91 31.12 21.72
N PRO A 299 -31.73 30.77 21.18
CA PRO A 299 -31.37 29.38 20.96
C PRO A 299 -31.10 28.67 22.29
N SER A 300 -31.88 27.62 22.54
CA SER A 300 -31.64 26.63 23.60
C SER A 300 -30.36 25.84 23.30
N PRO A 301 -29.40 25.69 24.24
CA PRO A 301 -28.19 24.93 24.00
C PRO A 301 -28.50 23.43 23.88
N ALA A 302 -27.98 22.82 22.81
CA ALA A 302 -28.03 21.37 22.59
C ALA A 302 -27.34 20.61 23.74
N PRO A 303 -27.86 19.43 24.16
CA PRO A 303 -27.23 18.63 25.18
C PRO A 303 -25.87 18.07 24.71
N PRO A 304 -24.87 17.96 25.59
CA PRO A 304 -23.55 17.45 25.23
C PRO A 304 -23.64 15.97 24.83
N VAL A 305 -23.10 15.66 23.65
CA VAL A 305 -22.88 14.31 23.14
C VAL A 305 -21.83 13.64 24.03
N ILE A 306 -22.27 12.72 24.88
CA ILE A 306 -21.38 11.91 25.70
C ILE A 306 -20.81 10.82 24.80
N ASN A 307 -19.56 11.01 24.37
CA ASN A 307 -18.76 10.01 23.67
C ASN A 307 -18.44 8.88 24.66
N SER A 308 -19.26 7.83 24.69
CA SER A 308 -18.95 6.60 25.42
C SER A 308 -17.96 5.76 24.62
N SER A 309 -16.68 6.09 24.72
CA SER A 309 -15.59 5.18 24.37
C SER A 309 -15.50 4.07 25.44
N PRO A 310 -15.43 2.78 25.07
CA PRO A 310 -15.16 1.72 26.03
C PRO A 310 -13.71 1.81 26.53
N VAL A 311 -13.57 1.87 27.85
CA VAL A 311 -12.29 1.83 28.58
C VAL A 311 -11.71 0.40 28.46
N PRO A 312 -10.41 0.24 28.16
CA PRO A 312 -9.78 -1.08 28.22
C PRO A 312 -9.75 -1.58 29.68
N SER A 313 -10.35 -2.74 29.93
CA SER A 313 -10.22 -3.42 31.21
C SER A 313 -8.79 -3.94 31.38
N THR A 314 -8.06 -3.28 32.27
CA THR A 314 -6.77 -3.75 32.79
C THR A 314 -6.99 -5.03 33.59
N THR A 315 -6.58 -6.18 33.06
CA THR A 315 -6.52 -7.43 33.83
C THR A 315 -5.31 -7.38 34.78
N PRO A 316 -5.47 -7.58 36.10
CA PRO A 316 -4.33 -7.68 37.01
C PRO A 316 -3.58 -9.01 36.82
N PRO A 317 -2.25 -9.02 36.96
CA PRO A 317 -1.46 -10.25 36.89
C PRO A 317 -1.76 -11.16 38.09
N SER A 318 -1.98 -12.45 37.82
CA SER A 318 -2.04 -13.48 38.85
C SER A 318 -0.68 -13.64 39.54
N PRO A 319 -0.65 -13.87 40.87
CA PRO A 319 0.59 -14.01 41.61
C PRO A 319 1.29 -15.34 41.29
N ALA A 320 2.59 -15.24 41.01
CA ALA A 320 3.51 -16.35 40.92
C ALA A 320 3.53 -17.14 42.23
N THR A 321 3.27 -18.44 42.16
CA THR A 321 3.56 -19.37 43.26
C THR A 321 4.94 -19.98 43.02
N SER A 322 5.86 -19.62 43.91
CA SER A 322 7.17 -20.24 44.06
C SER A 322 7.05 -21.73 44.39
N GLN A 323 7.68 -22.58 43.59
CA GLN A 323 8.23 -23.87 44.07
C GLN A 323 9.57 -24.13 43.38
N SER A 324 10.64 -24.08 44.16
CA SER A 324 11.93 -24.73 43.90
C SER A 324 12.00 -25.97 44.81
N PRO A 325 13.06 -26.80 44.77
CA PRO A 325 13.72 -27.48 43.65
C PRO A 325 13.70 -29.02 43.88
N VAL A 326 13.92 -29.82 42.83
CA VAL A 326 14.36 -31.22 43.04
C VAL A 326 15.56 -31.52 42.15
N THR A 327 16.69 -31.64 42.83
CA THR A 327 17.92 -32.30 42.41
C THR A 327 17.64 -33.79 42.19
N SER A 328 18.02 -34.33 41.04
CA SER A 328 18.49 -35.72 40.91
C SER A 328 19.27 -35.86 39.61
N THR A 329 20.60 -35.84 39.77
CA THR A 329 21.55 -36.63 39.00
C THR A 329 21.07 -38.08 38.90
N ASP A 330 21.04 -38.63 37.69
CA ASP A 330 21.72 -39.91 37.47
C ASP A 330 22.17 -40.07 36.01
N SER A 331 23.36 -40.64 35.89
CA SER A 331 24.09 -40.99 34.69
C SER A 331 23.67 -42.38 34.21
N SER A 332 23.64 -42.60 32.90
CA SER A 332 23.84 -43.90 32.20
C SER A 332 23.65 -43.60 30.70
N GLU A 333 24.68 -43.42 29.87
CA GLU A 333 25.66 -44.41 29.39
C GLU A 333 25.04 -45.62 28.65
N SER A 334 25.64 -45.92 27.49
CA SER A 334 25.41 -47.08 26.59
C SER A 334 24.16 -47.02 25.69
N ARG A 335 24.17 -47.38 24.40
CA ARG A 335 25.19 -48.01 23.54
C ARG A 335 24.65 -47.99 22.10
N SER A 336 25.49 -47.69 21.11
CA SER A 336 25.30 -48.20 19.74
C SER A 336 25.36 -49.74 19.75
N PRO A 337 24.74 -50.40 18.76
CA PRO A 337 25.57 -50.94 17.68
C PRO A 337 24.92 -50.92 16.28
N GLU A 338 25.72 -50.51 15.29
CA GLU A 338 25.79 -51.18 13.98
C GLU A 338 26.51 -52.55 14.19
N PRO A 339 26.33 -53.61 13.37
CA PRO A 339 26.69 -53.52 11.94
C PRO A 339 25.97 -54.48 10.94
N THR A 340 26.24 -54.20 9.65
CA THR A 340 26.34 -55.07 8.44
C THR A 340 25.28 -56.12 8.08
N SER A 341 24.74 -55.96 6.87
CA SER A 341 24.80 -56.94 5.77
C SER A 341 24.84 -56.22 4.43
#